data_AF-A0A7K2FTJ9-F1
#
_entry.id   AF-A0A7K2FTJ9-F1
#
_cell.length_a   1.000
_cell.length_b   1.000
_cell.length_c   1.000
_cell.angle_alpha   90.00
_cell.angle_beta   90.00
_cell.angle_gamma   90.00
#
_symmetry.space_group_name_H-M   'P 1'
#
loop_
_entity.id
_entity.type
_entity.pdbx_description
1 polymer ?
#
loop_
_entity_poly.entity_id
_entity_poly.type
_entity_poly.pdbx_seq_one_letter_code
_entity_poly.pdbx_strand_id
1 'polypeptide(L)'
;MPADAHDAFEQRLPAALDDAAQDLPPLPPGLLERAARRGRRRRMWRAAQVGGGAALTVAALGGALVGTGVLGGTGTPAVVPGRAATAASADPVPSVSGNDVAATLRSLMPKGGTVSQVSGTRTPDALSAKLVHTGAGGASTALDLTISRQQAHGCLPVEVRPYDTCTTKRFPDGSVLYSTKSFTYPNSPDGQRRWYAEYLTGDGVQLFLEEFGGGGEKESASGVEPGLSLERLGEIVRSPAWLPAGSSLPARDGSEPAPTQPEMPSADRMTSLLTALLPKGHVSDVNSSPGTVQLVHDDGAGKTMVEVDVQPDRGKVLARHMDCEGDHLVCDSVVLKDGTKVKMTRSHSEKGGKAAVWQVDTLRPDGLRVLVREINSYAEAGPVTRPRPVLGMERLRVIALDERWRP
;
A
#
# COMPACT_ATOMS: atom_id res chain seq x y z
N MET A 1 -50.74 -12.83 3.00
CA MET A 1 -50.09 -14.16 3.10
C MET A 1 -50.76 -14.88 4.26
N PRO A 2 -51.28 -16.11 4.10
CA PRO A 2 -51.88 -16.84 5.23
C PRO A 2 -50.80 -17.13 6.28
N ALA A 3 -51.13 -17.02 7.57
CA ALA A 3 -50.21 -17.25 8.68
C ALA A 3 -49.52 -18.63 8.61
N ASP A 4 -50.23 -19.64 8.10
CA ASP A 4 -49.74 -21.01 7.94
C ASP A 4 -48.51 -21.14 7.01
N ALA A 5 -48.33 -20.19 6.07
CA ALA A 5 -47.18 -20.20 5.17
C ALA A 5 -45.91 -19.61 5.81
N HIS A 6 -46.08 -18.71 6.79
CA HIS A 6 -44.97 -18.10 7.53
C HIS A 6 -44.40 -19.09 8.55
N ASP A 7 -45.27 -19.75 9.32
CA ASP A 7 -44.86 -20.76 10.32
C ASP A 7 -44.14 -21.96 9.67
N ALA A 8 -44.58 -22.35 8.47
CA ALA A 8 -43.93 -23.43 7.74
C ALA A 8 -42.56 -23.02 7.14
N PHE A 9 -42.33 -21.73 6.88
CA PHE A 9 -41.02 -21.22 6.47
C PHE A 9 -40.05 -21.15 7.66
N GLU A 10 -40.52 -20.62 8.80
CA GLU A 10 -39.74 -20.52 10.04
C GLU A 10 -39.30 -21.87 10.60
N GLN A 11 -40.01 -22.96 10.28
CA GLN A 11 -39.60 -24.32 10.66
C GLN A 11 -38.74 -25.03 9.60
N ARG A 12 -39.00 -24.79 8.31
CA ARG A 12 -38.24 -25.44 7.23
C ARG A 12 -36.87 -24.84 7.02
N LEU A 13 -36.71 -23.54 7.23
CA LEU A 13 -35.42 -22.89 7.02
C LEU A 13 -34.35 -23.36 8.03
N PRO A 14 -34.61 -23.41 9.35
CA PRO A 14 -33.63 -23.96 10.30
C PRO A 14 -33.34 -25.43 10.05
N ALA A 15 -34.36 -26.23 9.72
CA ALA A 15 -34.17 -27.65 9.42
C ALA A 15 -33.31 -27.85 8.16
N ALA A 16 -33.52 -27.08 7.10
CA ALA A 16 -32.71 -27.13 5.89
C ALA A 16 -31.26 -26.63 6.11
N LEU A 17 -31.06 -25.65 7.00
CA LEU A 17 -29.73 -25.19 7.37
C LEU A 17 -28.98 -26.23 8.23
N ASP A 18 -29.68 -26.93 9.11
CA ASP A 18 -29.11 -27.99 9.94
C ASP A 18 -28.74 -29.22 9.09
N ASP A 19 -29.60 -29.62 8.16
CA ASP A 19 -29.35 -30.71 7.20
C ASP A 19 -28.15 -30.37 6.29
N ALA A 20 -28.08 -29.13 5.78
CA ALA A 20 -26.94 -28.66 5.00
C ALA A 20 -25.64 -28.56 5.81
N ALA A 21 -25.72 -28.29 7.11
CA ALA A 21 -24.56 -28.25 8.00
C ALA A 21 -24.06 -29.67 8.34
N GLN A 22 -24.96 -30.64 8.42
CA GLN A 22 -24.64 -32.06 8.65
C GLN A 22 -24.01 -32.73 7.41
N ASP A 23 -24.35 -32.27 6.21
CA ASP A 23 -23.77 -32.73 4.94
C ASP A 23 -22.41 -32.09 4.61
N LEU A 24 -21.90 -31.18 5.45
CA LEU A 24 -20.56 -30.65 5.27
C LEU A 24 -19.52 -31.74 5.56
N PRO A 25 -18.63 -32.06 4.60
CA PRO A 25 -17.59 -33.04 4.83
C PRO A 25 -16.70 -32.58 6.00
N PRO A 26 -16.22 -33.51 6.84
CA PRO A 26 -15.39 -33.18 7.99
C PRO A 26 -14.19 -32.36 7.52
N LEU A 27 -13.93 -31.25 8.22
CA LEU A 27 -12.86 -30.33 7.87
C LEU A 27 -11.55 -31.13 7.74
N PRO A 28 -10.85 -31.05 6.59
CA PRO A 28 -9.67 -31.85 6.37
C PRO A 28 -8.64 -31.57 7.47
N PRO A 29 -8.02 -32.61 8.07
CA PRO A 29 -7.11 -32.43 9.19
C PRO A 29 -6.03 -31.40 8.86
N GLY A 30 -5.78 -30.52 9.81
CA GLY A 30 -4.85 -29.41 9.67
C GLY A 30 -5.39 -28.20 8.90
N LEU A 31 -6.67 -28.11 8.54
CA LEU A 31 -7.22 -26.90 7.88
C LEU A 31 -7.06 -25.65 8.75
N LEU A 32 -7.33 -25.74 10.05
CA LEU A 32 -7.12 -24.65 11.00
C LEU A 32 -5.64 -24.30 11.16
N GLU A 33 -4.75 -25.30 11.14
CA GLU A 33 -3.31 -25.09 11.19
C GLU A 33 -2.76 -24.46 9.91
N ARG A 34 -3.28 -24.88 8.74
CA ARG A 34 -2.99 -24.29 7.43
C ARG A 34 -3.52 -22.86 7.35
N ALA A 35 -4.73 -22.59 7.86
CA ALA A 35 -5.30 -21.25 7.94
C ALA A 35 -4.51 -20.34 8.91
N ALA A 36 -4.07 -20.86 10.06
CA ALA A 36 -3.22 -20.15 11.01
C ALA A 36 -1.82 -19.89 10.46
N ARG A 37 -1.22 -20.86 9.75
CA ARG A 37 0.04 -20.67 9.00
C ARG A 37 -0.12 -19.64 7.88
N ARG A 38 -1.22 -19.68 7.12
CA ARG A 38 -1.58 -18.68 6.09
C ARG A 38 -1.75 -17.29 6.69
N GLY A 39 -2.41 -17.18 7.85
CA GLY A 39 -2.60 -15.94 8.59
C GLY A 39 -1.29 -15.35 9.12
N ARG A 40 -0.43 -16.18 9.73
CA ARG A 40 0.92 -15.77 10.18
C ARG A 40 1.81 -15.36 9.00
N ARG A 41 1.79 -16.12 7.91
CA ARG A 41 2.56 -15.83 6.70
C ARG A 41 2.10 -14.51 6.08
N ARG A 42 0.80 -14.26 5.94
CA ARG A 42 0.26 -12.97 5.47
C ARG A 42 0.67 -11.78 6.34
N ARG A 43 0.74 -11.95 7.66
CA ARG A 43 1.28 -10.91 8.57
C ARG A 43 2.78 -10.66 8.32
N MET A 44 3.56 -11.69 8.03
CA MET A 44 4.97 -11.53 7.65
C MET A 44 5.16 -10.86 6.28
N TRP A 45 4.30 -11.17 5.30
CA TRP A 45 4.29 -10.46 4.00
C TRP A 45 3.91 -8.98 4.16
N ARG A 46 2.97 -8.65 5.06
CA ARG A 46 2.66 -7.26 5.44
C ARG A 46 3.83 -6.59 6.17
N ALA A 47 4.56 -7.31 7.03
CA ALA A 47 5.75 -6.78 7.68
C ALA A 47 6.90 -6.51 6.69
N ALA A 48 7.02 -7.29 5.60
CA ALA A 48 8.01 -7.07 4.55
C ALA A 48 7.65 -5.90 3.59
N GLN A 49 6.36 -5.54 3.48
CA GLN A 49 5.92 -4.36 2.72
C GLN A 49 5.75 -3.09 3.58
N VAL A 50 5.88 -3.19 4.92
CA VAL A 50 5.78 -2.05 5.86
C VAL A 50 7.06 -1.85 6.70
N GLY A 51 8.12 -2.64 6.50
CA GLY A 51 9.24 -2.76 7.45
C GLY A 51 10.58 -2.19 7.03
N GLY A 52 10.66 -0.92 6.64
CA GLY A 52 11.88 -0.12 6.84
C GLY A 52 11.92 0.36 8.29
N GLY A 53 12.49 -0.45 9.19
CA GLY A 53 12.74 -0.04 10.58
C GLY A 53 12.22 -1.02 11.64
N ALA A 54 12.97 -2.11 11.86
CA ALA A 54 12.98 -2.77 13.16
C ALA A 54 14.40 -2.64 13.72
N ALA A 55 14.60 -1.67 14.62
CA ALA A 55 15.81 -1.56 15.40
C ALA A 55 15.92 -2.79 16.31
N LEU A 56 16.96 -3.59 16.12
CA LEU A 56 17.36 -4.65 17.05
C LEU A 56 17.82 -3.99 18.35
N THR A 57 17.02 -4.10 19.41
CA THR A 57 17.49 -3.84 20.78
C THR A 57 18.27 -5.06 21.25
N VAL A 58 19.61 -4.97 21.18
CA VAL A 58 20.50 -5.91 21.88
C VAL A 58 20.45 -5.56 23.36
N ALA A 59 19.73 -6.37 24.14
CA ALA A 59 19.82 -6.35 25.59
C ALA A 59 21.19 -6.91 26.01
N ALA A 60 22.09 -6.02 26.43
CA ALA A 60 23.33 -6.41 27.09
C ALA A 60 23.03 -6.76 28.56
N LEU A 61 23.13 -8.03 28.91
CA LEU A 61 23.21 -8.50 30.30
C LEU A 61 24.63 -9.00 30.58
N GLY A 62 25.33 -8.27 31.46
CA GLY A 62 26.23 -8.80 32.49
C GLY A 62 27.55 -9.47 32.07
N GLY A 63 28.66 -8.91 32.52
CA GLY A 63 29.96 -9.61 32.57
C GLY A 63 31.10 -8.70 33.00
N ALA A 64 31.37 -8.64 34.30
CA ALA A 64 32.51 -7.95 34.90
C ALA A 64 33.84 -8.55 34.44
N LEU A 65 34.90 -7.72 34.36
CA LEU A 65 36.25 -8.07 34.81
C LEU A 65 37.11 -6.81 35.00
N VAL A 66 38.00 -6.94 35.98
CA VAL A 66 38.85 -5.95 36.68
C VAL A 66 40.02 -5.47 35.82
N GLY A 67 40.49 -4.23 36.03
CA GLY A 67 41.77 -3.76 35.51
C GLY A 67 42.18 -2.38 36.03
N THR A 68 42.98 -2.37 37.09
CA THR A 68 43.55 -1.23 37.82
C THR A 68 44.59 -0.42 37.03
N GLY A 69 44.67 0.89 37.27
CA GLY A 69 45.81 1.73 36.84
C GLY A 69 45.78 3.14 37.44
N VAL A 70 46.64 3.37 38.42
CA VAL A 70 46.75 4.54 39.31
C VAL A 70 47.67 5.64 38.70
N LEU A 71 47.61 6.84 39.31
CA LEU A 71 48.53 8.00 39.31
C LEU A 71 47.95 9.20 38.53
N GLY A 72 47.60 10.35 39.10
CA GLY A 72 48.08 11.05 40.30
C GLY A 72 48.74 12.37 39.86
N GLY A 73 48.17 13.53 40.20
CA GLY A 73 48.81 14.83 39.93
C GLY A 73 47.90 16.05 40.13
N THR A 74 48.04 16.71 41.27
CA THR A 74 47.46 18.02 41.61
C THR A 74 48.33 19.18 41.11
N GLY A 75 47.75 20.27 40.59
CA GLY A 75 48.50 21.51 40.35
C GLY A 75 47.82 22.59 39.49
N THR A 76 47.04 23.46 40.14
CA THR A 76 46.77 24.91 39.90
C THR A 76 46.28 25.48 38.54
N PRO A 77 45.44 26.55 38.57
CA PRO A 77 44.72 27.08 37.41
C PRO A 77 45.43 28.28 36.76
N ALA A 78 45.24 28.51 35.45
CA ALA A 78 45.09 29.85 34.86
C ALA A 78 44.93 29.82 33.33
N VAL A 79 44.28 30.89 32.85
CA VAL A 79 44.26 31.46 31.50
C VAL A 79 43.14 30.98 30.57
N VAL A 80 42.03 31.70 30.65
CA VAL A 80 41.10 31.93 29.53
C VAL A 80 41.77 32.94 28.57
N PRO A 81 41.77 32.69 27.25
CA PRO A 81 41.26 33.74 26.37
C PRO A 81 40.47 33.17 25.18
N GLY A 82 39.48 33.95 24.74
CA GLY A 82 38.91 33.82 23.40
C GLY A 82 37.62 33.01 23.33
N ARG A 83 36.52 33.68 23.69
CA ARG A 83 35.17 33.33 23.22
C ARG A 83 35.18 33.40 21.69
N ALA A 84 35.50 32.29 21.03
CA ALA A 84 35.10 32.09 19.65
C ALA A 84 33.57 32.15 19.65
N ALA A 85 33.01 33.13 18.97
CA ALA A 85 31.59 33.16 18.69
C ALA A 85 31.29 31.90 17.88
N THR A 86 30.76 30.88 18.55
CA THR A 86 29.98 29.83 17.91
C THR A 86 28.89 30.56 17.15
N ALA A 87 29.05 30.62 15.82
CA ALA A 87 27.95 30.94 14.93
C ALA A 87 26.77 30.10 15.43
N ALA A 88 25.70 30.78 15.83
CA ALA A 88 24.47 30.13 16.21
C ALA A 88 24.11 29.22 15.02
N SER A 89 24.24 27.92 15.23
CA SER A 89 23.55 26.94 14.42
C SER A 89 22.13 27.42 14.40
N ALA A 90 21.64 27.84 13.23
CA ALA A 90 20.22 28.14 13.06
C ALA A 90 19.47 26.94 13.65
N ASP A 91 18.65 27.19 14.68
CA ASP A 91 17.82 26.13 15.25
C ASP A 91 17.13 25.44 14.07
N PRO A 92 17.26 24.11 13.91
CA PRO A 92 16.51 23.42 12.87
C PRO A 92 15.05 23.78 13.10
N VAL A 93 14.40 24.32 12.06
CA VAL A 93 12.96 24.58 12.05
C VAL A 93 12.29 23.39 12.72
N PRO A 94 11.47 23.56 13.78
CA PRO A 94 10.92 22.43 14.51
C PRO A 94 10.21 21.52 13.52
N SER A 95 10.83 20.36 13.28
CA SER A 95 10.35 19.42 12.28
C SER A 95 9.03 18.85 12.79
N VAL A 96 7.94 19.07 12.07
CA VAL A 96 6.62 18.52 12.43
C VAL A 96 6.74 17.01 12.57
N SER A 97 6.54 16.48 13.76
CA SER A 97 6.62 15.04 14.00
C SER A 97 5.33 14.33 13.56
N GLY A 98 5.38 13.01 13.41
CA GLY A 98 4.16 12.23 13.21
C GLY A 98 3.14 12.41 14.34
N ASN A 99 3.61 12.58 15.58
CA ASN A 99 2.75 12.82 16.74
C ASN A 99 2.04 14.18 16.66
N ASP A 100 2.68 15.21 16.10
CA ASP A 100 2.05 16.52 15.89
C ASP A 100 0.92 16.42 14.87
N VAL A 101 1.11 15.63 13.81
CA VAL A 101 0.07 15.35 12.81
C VAL A 101 -1.10 14.59 13.42
N ALA A 102 -0.82 13.58 14.25
CA ALA A 102 -1.86 12.82 14.94
C ALA A 102 -2.63 13.67 15.97
N ALA A 103 -1.93 14.55 16.70
CA ALA A 103 -2.56 15.51 17.61
C ALA A 103 -3.44 16.51 16.84
N THR A 104 -2.98 16.98 15.68
CA THR A 104 -3.75 17.87 14.81
C THR A 104 -5.00 17.18 14.29
N LEU A 105 -4.90 15.95 13.78
CA LEU A 105 -6.05 15.18 13.32
C LEU A 105 -7.07 15.00 14.44
N ARG A 106 -6.62 14.60 15.64
CA ARG A 106 -7.47 14.47 16.83
C ARG A 106 -8.20 15.78 17.17
N SER A 107 -7.52 16.92 17.07
CA SER A 107 -8.13 18.23 17.37
C SER A 107 -9.24 18.62 16.39
N LEU A 108 -9.17 18.11 15.16
CA LEU A 108 -10.13 18.35 14.07
C LEU A 108 -11.30 17.35 14.09
N MET A 109 -11.29 16.35 14.96
CA MET A 109 -12.42 15.42 15.09
C MET A 109 -13.68 16.12 15.62
N PRO A 110 -14.88 15.67 15.21
CA PRO A 110 -16.13 16.24 15.72
C PRO A 110 -16.21 16.22 17.25
N LYS A 111 -16.88 17.22 17.80
CA LYS A 111 -17.20 17.26 19.23
C LYS A 111 -18.30 16.24 19.54
N GLY A 112 -18.28 15.66 20.74
CA GLY A 112 -19.30 14.70 21.18
C GLY A 112 -19.00 13.23 20.89
N GLY A 113 -17.80 12.92 20.40
CA GLY A 113 -17.27 11.55 20.29
C GLY A 113 -16.03 11.33 21.16
N THR A 114 -15.53 10.10 21.18
CA THR A 114 -14.23 9.75 21.78
C THR A 114 -13.22 9.41 20.70
N VAL A 115 -11.95 9.72 20.97
CA VAL A 115 -10.83 9.39 20.09
C VAL A 115 -9.87 8.48 20.83
N SER A 116 -9.47 7.39 20.20
CA SER A 116 -8.55 6.39 20.74
C SER A 116 -7.56 5.92 19.68
N GLN A 117 -6.62 5.05 20.07
CA GLN A 117 -5.62 4.43 19.17
C GLN A 117 -4.88 5.45 18.27
N VAL A 118 -4.55 6.61 18.86
CA VAL A 118 -3.90 7.70 18.14
C VAL A 118 -2.43 7.37 17.94
N SER A 119 -1.97 7.44 16.71
CA SER A 119 -0.56 7.29 16.35
C SER A 119 -0.24 8.15 15.15
N GLY A 120 1.03 8.51 14.99
CA GLY A 120 1.49 9.14 13.77
C GLY A 120 2.95 8.83 13.50
N THR A 121 3.33 8.93 12.23
CA THR A 121 4.67 8.61 11.76
C THR A 121 5.17 9.68 10.80
N ARG A 122 6.50 9.82 10.73
CA ARG A 122 7.18 10.66 9.75
C ARG A 122 8.14 9.78 8.96
N THR A 123 8.06 9.88 7.64
CA THR A 123 9.10 9.44 6.71
C THR A 123 9.73 10.67 6.07
N PRO A 124 10.81 10.54 5.27
CA PRO A 124 11.38 11.68 4.56
C PRO A 124 10.36 12.41 3.67
N ASP A 125 9.46 11.66 3.01
CA ASP A 125 8.58 12.19 1.97
C ASP A 125 7.11 12.34 2.38
N ALA A 126 6.75 11.86 3.58
CA ALA A 126 5.37 11.84 4.04
C ALA A 126 5.22 11.92 5.56
N LEU A 127 4.07 12.45 5.97
CA LEU A 127 3.59 12.40 7.34
C LEU A 127 2.29 11.60 7.36
N SER A 128 2.09 10.77 8.39
CA SER A 128 0.84 10.04 8.54
C SER A 128 0.31 10.08 9.96
N ALA A 129 -1.00 9.95 10.08
CA ALA A 129 -1.69 9.81 11.35
C ALA A 129 -2.80 8.78 11.24
N LYS A 130 -3.01 8.02 12.31
CA LYS A 130 -4.10 7.07 12.46
C LYS A 130 -4.81 7.29 13.79
N LEU A 131 -6.12 7.15 13.79
CA LEU A 131 -6.90 7.13 15.03
C LEU A 131 -8.20 6.34 14.85
N VAL A 132 -8.82 5.96 15.95
CA VAL A 132 -10.20 5.47 15.98
C VAL A 132 -11.08 6.53 16.62
N HIS A 133 -12.17 6.85 15.93
CA HIS A 133 -13.20 7.76 16.40
C HIS A 133 -14.49 6.99 16.70
N THR A 134 -15.02 7.16 17.89
CA THR A 134 -16.34 6.64 18.28
C THR A 134 -17.30 7.82 18.37
N GLY A 135 -18.27 7.87 17.46
CA GLY A 135 -19.28 8.94 17.45
C GLY A 135 -20.24 8.85 18.64
N ALA A 136 -21.07 9.89 18.82
CA ALA A 136 -22.06 9.95 19.90
C ALA A 136 -23.04 8.76 19.93
N GLY A 137 -23.31 8.16 18.76
CA GLY A 137 -24.14 6.95 18.61
C GLY A 137 -23.43 5.63 18.92
N GLY A 138 -22.17 5.65 19.40
CA GLY A 138 -21.40 4.46 19.77
C GLY A 138 -20.71 3.71 18.62
N ALA A 139 -21.01 4.06 17.37
CA ALA A 139 -20.32 3.49 16.20
C ALA A 139 -18.87 3.98 16.14
N SER A 140 -17.93 3.04 16.00
CA SER A 140 -16.49 3.30 15.90
C SER A 140 -15.99 3.13 14.48
N THR A 141 -15.12 4.04 14.04
CA THR A 141 -14.48 4.02 12.72
C THR A 141 -13.01 4.33 12.83
N ALA A 142 -12.20 3.73 11.96
CA ALA A 142 -10.78 4.05 11.86
C ALA A 142 -10.57 5.13 10.79
N LEU A 143 -9.72 6.09 11.10
CA LEU A 143 -9.27 7.14 10.19
C LEU A 143 -7.78 7.03 9.95
N ASP A 144 -7.40 7.10 8.68
CA ASP A 144 -6.01 7.12 8.22
C ASP A 144 -5.79 8.39 7.39
N LEU A 145 -4.84 9.23 7.81
CA LEU A 145 -4.41 10.44 7.11
C LEU A 145 -2.98 10.27 6.59
N THR A 146 -2.75 10.66 5.35
CA THR A 146 -1.42 10.85 4.76
C THR A 146 -1.28 12.26 4.21
N ILE A 147 -0.16 12.91 4.48
CA ILE A 147 0.25 14.21 3.93
C ILE A 147 1.55 13.98 3.17
N SER A 148 1.57 14.29 1.89
CA SER A 148 2.75 14.10 1.03
C SER A 148 2.74 15.12 -0.11
N ARG A 149 3.84 15.23 -0.87
CA ARG A 149 3.83 15.91 -2.17
C ARG A 149 3.70 14.89 -3.29
N GLN A 150 2.63 14.10 -3.30
CA GLN A 150 2.31 13.17 -4.40
C GLN A 150 1.27 13.79 -5.36
N GLN A 151 1.05 13.17 -6.52
CA GLN A 151 -0.04 13.59 -7.41
C GLN A 151 -1.36 13.04 -6.88
N ALA A 152 -2.42 13.84 -6.95
CA ALA A 152 -3.75 13.34 -6.64
C ALA A 152 -4.19 12.33 -7.70
N HIS A 153 -4.79 11.21 -7.26
CA HIS A 153 -5.34 10.21 -8.18
C HIS A 153 -6.65 10.71 -8.81
N GLY A 154 -7.36 11.57 -8.11
CA GLY A 154 -8.60 12.17 -8.58
C GLY A 154 -9.75 11.17 -8.70
N CYS A 155 -10.81 11.59 -9.39
CA CYS A 155 -11.92 10.69 -9.72
C CYS A 155 -11.52 9.77 -10.86
N LEU A 156 -11.23 8.52 -10.53
CA LEU A 156 -10.89 7.49 -11.51
C LEU A 156 -12.14 7.04 -12.30
N PRO A 157 -11.96 6.56 -13.55
CA PRO A 157 -13.05 6.02 -14.36
C PRO A 157 -13.75 4.82 -13.71
N VAL A 158 -15.02 4.63 -14.07
CA VAL A 158 -15.88 3.55 -13.55
C VAL A 158 -15.34 2.17 -13.90
N GLU A 159 -14.53 2.05 -14.96
CA GLU A 159 -13.87 0.81 -15.36
C GLU A 159 -12.79 0.36 -14.36
N VAL A 160 -12.17 1.30 -13.64
CA VAL A 160 -11.22 1.01 -12.53
C VAL A 160 -11.94 0.87 -11.20
N ARG A 161 -12.97 1.70 -11.01
CA ARG A 161 -13.66 1.95 -9.75
C ARG A 161 -15.18 1.90 -9.94
N PRO A 162 -15.74 0.73 -10.27
CA PRO A 162 -17.14 0.59 -10.68
C PRO A 162 -18.15 0.96 -9.60
N TYR A 163 -17.72 1.00 -8.34
CA TYR A 163 -18.55 1.34 -7.19
C TYR A 163 -18.18 2.67 -6.54
N ASP A 164 -17.21 3.41 -7.08
CA ASP A 164 -16.85 4.71 -6.55
C ASP A 164 -17.91 5.75 -6.96
N THR A 165 -18.42 6.48 -5.97
CA THR A 165 -19.15 7.72 -6.21
C THR A 165 -18.22 8.87 -5.87
N CYS A 166 -17.52 9.39 -6.87
CA CYS A 166 -16.53 10.45 -6.72
C CYS A 166 -17.03 11.79 -7.24
N THR A 167 -16.73 12.86 -6.50
CA THR A 167 -17.02 14.24 -6.89
C THR A 167 -15.73 15.06 -6.85
N THR A 168 -15.60 16.03 -7.77
CA THR A 168 -14.47 16.96 -7.82
C THR A 168 -14.96 18.38 -7.56
N LYS A 169 -14.27 19.11 -6.68
CA LYS A 169 -14.50 20.53 -6.41
C LYS A 169 -13.18 21.30 -6.55
N ARG A 170 -13.16 22.30 -7.42
CA ARG A 170 -12.01 23.20 -7.60
C ARG A 170 -12.25 24.49 -6.82
N PHE A 171 -11.17 25.06 -6.27
CA PHE A 171 -11.21 26.31 -5.51
C PHE A 171 -10.45 27.42 -6.23
N PRO A 172 -10.74 28.71 -5.93
CA PRO A 172 -10.09 29.85 -6.60
C PRO A 172 -8.57 29.95 -6.39
N ASP A 173 -8.05 29.36 -5.32
CA ASP A 173 -6.62 29.30 -5.00
C ASP A 173 -5.86 28.20 -5.79
N GLY A 174 -6.53 27.56 -6.74
CA GLY A 174 -5.98 26.47 -7.56
C GLY A 174 -6.03 25.11 -6.88
N SER A 175 -6.49 25.03 -5.63
CA SER A 175 -6.63 23.75 -4.93
C SER A 175 -7.82 22.93 -5.45
N VAL A 176 -7.75 21.61 -5.28
CA VAL A 176 -8.77 20.67 -5.75
C VAL A 176 -9.08 19.66 -4.65
N LEU A 177 -10.37 19.45 -4.39
CA LEU A 177 -10.88 18.42 -3.49
C LEU A 177 -11.60 17.34 -4.29
N TYR A 178 -11.18 16.10 -4.12
CA TYR A 178 -11.90 14.90 -4.52
C TYR A 178 -12.56 14.28 -3.29
N SER A 179 -13.81 13.86 -3.41
CA SER A 179 -14.57 13.25 -2.32
C SER A 179 -15.28 12.02 -2.84
N THR A 180 -15.04 10.87 -2.20
CA THR A 180 -15.40 9.58 -2.76
C THR A 180 -16.05 8.67 -1.72
N LYS A 181 -17.24 8.13 -2.04
CA LYS A 181 -17.77 6.93 -1.38
C LYS A 181 -17.34 5.70 -2.16
N SER A 182 -16.85 4.68 -1.46
CA SER A 182 -16.32 3.46 -2.05
C SER A 182 -16.36 2.31 -1.02
N PHE A 183 -15.61 1.26 -1.31
CA PHE A 183 -15.36 0.11 -0.48
C PHE A 183 -13.85 -0.07 -0.31
N THR A 184 -13.41 -0.69 0.79
CA THR A 184 -12.00 -1.05 1.00
C THR A 184 -11.44 -1.87 -0.16
N TYR A 185 -12.29 -2.71 -0.76
CA TYR A 185 -12.05 -3.31 -2.08
C TYR A 185 -12.97 -2.62 -3.10
N PRO A 186 -12.46 -1.65 -3.87
CA PRO A 186 -13.28 -0.75 -4.71
C PRO A 186 -14.01 -1.42 -5.88
N ASN A 187 -13.73 -2.70 -6.12
CA ASN A 187 -14.34 -3.52 -7.16
C ASN A 187 -15.27 -4.59 -6.59
N SER A 188 -15.66 -4.48 -5.32
CA SER A 188 -16.66 -5.32 -4.69
C SER A 188 -17.61 -4.45 -3.86
N PRO A 189 -18.94 -4.57 -4.06
CA PRO A 189 -19.92 -3.81 -3.29
C PRO A 189 -20.28 -4.47 -1.95
N ASP A 190 -19.73 -5.66 -1.66
CA ASP A 190 -20.11 -6.49 -0.51
C ASP A 190 -19.13 -6.32 0.67
N GLY A 191 -18.12 -5.48 0.50
CA GLY A 191 -17.03 -5.28 1.46
C GLY A 191 -17.33 -4.25 2.54
N GLN A 192 -16.31 -3.99 3.34
CA GLN A 192 -16.25 -2.84 4.23
C GLN A 192 -16.37 -1.55 3.41
N ARG A 193 -17.28 -0.66 3.81
CA ARG A 193 -17.43 0.66 3.16
C ARG A 193 -16.29 1.57 3.57
N ARG A 194 -15.87 2.42 2.64
CA ARG A 194 -14.78 3.38 2.82
C ARG A 194 -15.17 4.71 2.22
N TRP A 195 -15.06 5.78 3.00
CA TRP A 195 -15.21 7.14 2.51
C TRP A 195 -13.88 7.86 2.59
N TYR A 196 -13.52 8.63 1.58
CA TYR A 196 -12.24 9.32 1.58
C TYR A 196 -12.30 10.68 0.88
N ALA A 197 -11.43 11.58 1.34
CA ALA A 197 -11.23 12.90 0.79
C ALA A 197 -9.76 13.09 0.43
N GLU A 198 -9.52 13.58 -0.79
CA GLU A 198 -8.19 13.87 -1.31
C GLU A 198 -8.14 15.36 -1.68
N TYR A 199 -7.32 16.13 -0.95
CA TYR A 199 -7.16 17.55 -1.17
C TYR A 199 -5.76 17.87 -1.66
N LEU A 200 -5.67 18.42 -2.87
CA LEU A 200 -4.43 18.88 -3.49
C LEU A 200 -4.38 20.41 -3.40
N THR A 201 -3.40 20.94 -2.67
CA THR A 201 -3.16 22.37 -2.58
C THR A 201 -2.52 22.91 -3.87
N GLY A 202 -2.62 24.22 -4.10
CA GLY A 202 -2.01 24.87 -5.26
C GLY A 202 -0.48 24.75 -5.30
N ASP A 203 0.17 24.57 -4.14
CA ASP A 203 1.61 24.34 -4.02
C ASP A 203 2.00 22.85 -4.04
N GLY A 204 1.05 21.95 -4.35
CA GLY A 204 1.33 20.54 -4.63
C GLY A 204 1.48 19.64 -3.39
N VAL A 205 0.93 20.04 -2.24
CA VAL A 205 0.73 19.17 -1.08
C VAL A 205 -0.59 18.42 -1.23
N GLN A 206 -0.55 17.11 -1.08
CA GLN A 206 -1.71 16.22 -1.07
C GLN A 206 -2.01 15.81 0.37
N LEU A 207 -3.26 15.99 0.78
CA LEU A 207 -3.84 15.43 2.00
C LEU A 207 -4.85 14.36 1.61
N PHE A 208 -4.58 13.12 2.00
CA PHE A 208 -5.45 11.98 1.75
C PHE A 208 -5.96 11.44 3.09
N LEU A 209 -7.25 11.61 3.35
CA LEU A 209 -7.92 11.12 4.55
C LEU A 209 -8.96 10.08 4.16
N GLU A 210 -8.85 8.88 4.72
CA GLU A 210 -9.81 7.80 4.54
C GLU A 210 -10.39 7.34 5.87
N GLU A 211 -11.67 6.98 5.84
CA GLU A 211 -12.43 6.44 6.96
C GLU A 211 -13.03 5.09 6.58
N PHE A 212 -12.89 4.11 7.48
CA PHE A 212 -13.39 2.76 7.32
C PHE A 212 -14.59 2.50 8.22
N GLY A 213 -15.65 1.95 7.64
CA GLY A 213 -16.85 1.54 8.38
C GLY A 213 -16.57 0.34 9.28
N GLY A 214 -16.99 0.44 10.55
CA GLY A 214 -17.00 -0.68 11.50
C GLY A 214 -15.64 -1.21 11.95
N GLY A 215 -14.57 -0.41 11.85
CA GLY A 215 -13.25 -0.75 12.39
C GLY A 215 -12.09 -0.32 11.50
N GLY A 216 -10.94 -0.97 11.69
CA GLY A 216 -9.73 -0.77 10.90
C GLY A 216 -9.86 -1.23 9.44
N GLU A 217 -8.89 -0.83 8.61
CA GLU A 217 -8.80 -1.28 7.21
C GLU A 217 -8.83 -2.82 7.12
N LYS A 218 -9.75 -3.35 6.30
CA LYS A 218 -9.92 -4.79 6.02
C LYS A 218 -10.35 -5.62 7.24
N GLU A 219 -10.92 -4.99 8.26
CA GLU A 219 -11.66 -5.71 9.30
C GLU A 219 -12.99 -6.23 8.76
N SER A 220 -13.53 -7.25 9.42
CA SER A 220 -14.81 -7.86 9.05
C SER A 220 -15.97 -6.94 9.44
N ALA A 221 -16.28 -5.99 8.57
CA ALA A 221 -17.32 -4.99 8.78
C ALA A 221 -18.11 -4.74 7.48
N SER A 222 -18.74 -5.79 6.94
CA SER A 222 -19.52 -5.68 5.70
C SER A 222 -20.73 -4.77 5.90
N GLY A 223 -20.92 -3.82 4.99
CA GLY A 223 -22.10 -2.94 4.96
C GLY A 223 -22.17 -1.85 6.04
N VAL A 224 -21.25 -1.81 7.00
CA VAL A 224 -21.20 -0.75 8.02
C VAL A 224 -20.75 0.55 7.36
N GLU A 225 -21.53 1.61 7.53
CA GLU A 225 -21.18 2.94 7.01
C GLU A 225 -20.07 3.59 7.86
N PRO A 226 -19.13 4.31 7.24
CA PRO A 226 -18.28 5.25 7.95
C PRO A 226 -19.12 6.33 8.68
N GLY A 227 -18.57 6.90 9.75
CA GLY A 227 -19.29 7.74 10.69
C GLY A 227 -19.27 9.23 10.35
N LEU A 228 -18.27 9.71 9.59
CA LEU A 228 -18.14 11.12 9.22
C LEU A 228 -18.64 11.36 7.81
N SER A 229 -19.46 12.39 7.57
CA SER A 229 -19.86 12.73 6.19
C SER A 229 -18.65 13.09 5.31
N LEU A 230 -18.79 12.92 3.98
CA LEU A 230 -17.78 13.40 3.02
C LEU A 230 -17.50 14.90 3.15
N GLU A 231 -18.53 15.69 3.49
CA GLU A 231 -18.37 17.11 3.79
C GLU A 231 -17.43 17.31 4.98
N ARG A 232 -17.61 16.54 6.06
CA ARG A 232 -16.75 16.64 7.24
C ARG A 232 -15.32 16.19 6.94
N LEU A 233 -15.12 15.11 6.18
CA LEU A 233 -13.78 14.71 5.72
C LEU A 233 -13.13 15.82 4.90
N GLY A 234 -13.90 16.44 3.99
CA GLY A 234 -13.48 17.59 3.18
C GLY A 234 -13.15 18.84 4.01
N GLU A 235 -13.83 19.10 5.11
CA GLU A 235 -13.46 20.17 6.06
C GLU A 235 -12.15 19.85 6.78
N ILE A 236 -11.95 18.61 7.21
CA ILE A 236 -10.74 18.20 7.93
C ILE A 236 -9.52 18.38 7.05
N VAL A 237 -9.51 17.85 5.81
CA VAL A 237 -8.34 17.92 4.92
C VAL A 237 -8.03 19.33 4.41
N ARG A 238 -9.02 20.24 4.42
CA ARG A 238 -8.83 21.65 4.03
C ARG A 238 -8.51 22.57 5.21
N SER A 239 -8.36 22.01 6.42
CA SER A 239 -8.08 22.82 7.60
C SER A 239 -6.73 23.54 7.47
N PRO A 240 -6.65 24.86 7.75
CA PRO A 240 -5.37 25.57 7.78
C PRO A 240 -4.41 25.05 8.86
N ALA A 241 -4.89 24.22 9.79
CA ALA A 241 -4.04 23.53 10.77
C ALA A 241 -2.97 22.63 10.12
N TRP A 242 -3.13 22.28 8.84
CA TRP A 242 -2.16 21.47 8.10
C TRP A 242 -1.01 22.26 7.46
N LEU A 243 -1.06 23.60 7.46
CA LEU A 243 -0.01 24.43 6.86
C LEU A 243 1.39 24.08 7.38
N PRO A 244 1.64 23.93 8.71
CA PRO A 244 2.96 23.56 9.19
C PRO A 244 3.43 22.19 8.67
N ALA A 245 2.53 21.21 8.60
CA ALA A 245 2.85 19.87 8.12
C ALA A 245 3.25 19.89 6.64
N GLY A 246 2.45 20.55 5.79
CA GLY A 246 2.72 20.70 4.36
C GLY A 246 4.01 21.46 4.06
N SER A 247 4.29 22.55 4.80
CA SER A 247 5.54 23.31 4.67
C SER A 247 6.78 22.54 5.16
N SER A 248 6.61 21.54 6.04
CA SER A 248 7.71 20.72 6.53
C SER A 248 8.11 19.58 5.59
N LEU A 249 7.34 19.34 4.53
CA LEU A 249 7.67 18.36 3.50
C LEU A 249 8.66 18.98 2.52
N PRO A 250 9.70 18.22 2.10
CA PRO A 250 10.64 18.70 1.11
C PRO A 250 9.88 19.16 -0.14
N ALA A 251 10.33 20.28 -0.73
CA ALA A 251 9.81 20.65 -2.04
C ALA A 251 10.07 19.50 -3.01
N ARG A 252 9.26 19.39 -4.07
CA ARG A 252 9.66 18.59 -5.22
C ARG A 252 10.78 19.34 -5.93
N ASP A 253 11.95 19.35 -5.32
CA ASP A 253 13.15 19.81 -5.99
C ASP A 253 13.43 18.82 -7.10
N GLY A 254 13.55 19.34 -8.33
CA GLY A 254 14.21 18.58 -9.37
C GLY A 254 15.59 18.21 -8.85
N SER A 255 15.79 16.92 -8.58
CA SER A 255 17.09 16.31 -8.29
C SER A 255 17.85 16.91 -7.10
N GLU A 256 17.49 16.53 -5.86
CA GLU A 256 18.51 16.28 -4.85
C GLU A 256 18.86 14.79 -4.88
N PRO A 257 20.14 14.39 -4.89
CA PRO A 257 20.50 12.98 -5.02
C PRO A 257 19.99 12.24 -3.80
N ALA A 258 19.04 11.31 -4.01
CA ALA A 258 18.75 10.29 -3.04
C ALA A 258 20.08 9.61 -2.61
N PRO A 259 20.22 9.17 -1.35
CA PRO A 259 21.33 8.30 -0.99
C PRO A 259 21.42 7.19 -2.04
N THR A 260 22.60 6.93 -2.59
CA THR A 260 22.84 6.10 -3.78
C THR A 260 22.11 4.76 -3.66
N GLN A 261 20.84 4.74 -4.04
CA GLN A 261 20.11 3.52 -4.25
C GLN A 261 20.74 2.86 -5.46
N PRO A 262 20.78 1.52 -5.51
CA PRO A 262 21.27 0.86 -6.71
C PRO A 262 20.46 1.43 -7.89
N GLU A 263 21.17 1.85 -8.93
CA GLU A 263 20.61 2.58 -10.06
C GLU A 263 19.37 1.83 -10.55
N MET A 264 18.23 2.50 -10.67
CA MET A 264 17.00 1.91 -11.21
C MET A 264 16.74 2.54 -12.58
N PRO A 265 16.20 1.78 -13.56
CA PRO A 265 15.82 2.38 -14.82
C PRO A 265 14.80 3.51 -14.60
N SER A 266 14.99 4.65 -15.27
CA SER A 266 14.08 5.79 -15.18
C SER A 266 12.68 5.45 -15.68
N ALA A 267 11.66 6.21 -15.25
CA ALA A 267 10.28 6.01 -15.68
C ALA A 267 10.11 6.02 -17.22
N ASP A 268 10.78 6.95 -17.90
CA ASP A 268 10.75 7.06 -19.37
C ASP A 268 11.37 5.83 -20.05
N ARG A 269 12.48 5.32 -19.48
CA ARG A 269 13.13 4.11 -19.96
C ARG A 269 12.25 2.88 -19.73
N MET A 270 11.64 2.76 -18.55
CA MET A 270 10.72 1.67 -18.22
C MET A 270 9.56 1.63 -19.22
N THR A 271 8.94 2.78 -19.45
CA THR A 271 7.82 2.96 -20.39
C THR A 271 8.21 2.61 -21.82
N SER A 272 9.33 3.16 -22.31
CA SER A 272 9.80 2.95 -23.67
C SER A 272 10.15 1.48 -23.93
N LEU A 273 10.82 0.83 -22.97
CA LEU A 273 11.22 -0.56 -23.08
C LEU A 273 10.02 -1.51 -23.06
N LEU A 274 9.09 -1.35 -22.11
CA LEU A 274 7.89 -2.17 -22.08
C LEU A 274 7.09 -2.02 -23.38
N THR A 275 6.87 -0.79 -23.83
CA THR A 275 6.12 -0.50 -25.07
C THR A 275 6.76 -1.19 -26.29
N ALA A 276 8.09 -1.15 -26.41
CA ALA A 276 8.81 -1.82 -27.50
C ALA A 276 8.74 -3.36 -27.43
N LEU A 277 8.47 -3.91 -26.24
CA LEU A 277 8.34 -5.34 -26.00
C LEU A 277 6.90 -5.87 -26.14
N LEU A 278 5.91 -5.00 -26.28
CA LEU A 278 4.52 -5.40 -26.50
C LEU A 278 4.28 -5.73 -27.98
N PRO A 279 3.32 -6.63 -28.28
CA PRO A 279 2.84 -6.83 -29.62
C PRO A 279 2.11 -5.58 -30.11
N LYS A 280 1.82 -5.52 -31.42
CA LYS A 280 1.02 -4.43 -32.00
C LYS A 280 -0.31 -4.27 -31.26
N GLY A 281 -0.67 -3.04 -30.98
CA GLY A 281 -1.89 -2.65 -30.27
C GLY A 281 -1.80 -1.21 -29.79
N HIS A 282 -2.88 -0.72 -29.22
CA HIS A 282 -2.91 0.58 -28.57
C HIS A 282 -2.40 0.44 -27.13
N VAL A 283 -1.44 1.29 -26.75
CA VAL A 283 -1.03 1.48 -25.36
C VAL A 283 -1.69 2.72 -24.77
N SER A 284 -2.31 2.60 -23.60
CA SER A 284 -2.94 3.69 -22.85
C SER A 284 -2.64 3.59 -21.36
N ASP A 285 -3.04 4.61 -20.59
CA ASP A 285 -3.04 4.60 -19.12
C ASP A 285 -1.69 4.23 -18.50
N VAL A 286 -0.62 4.78 -19.07
CA VAL A 286 0.74 4.56 -18.60
C VAL A 286 0.94 5.22 -17.24
N ASN A 287 1.31 4.41 -16.25
CA ASN A 287 1.75 4.85 -14.94
C ASN A 287 3.16 4.29 -14.69
N SER A 288 4.15 5.16 -14.54
CA SER A 288 5.54 4.74 -14.38
C SER A 288 6.28 5.58 -13.36
N SER A 289 7.18 4.92 -12.63
CA SER A 289 8.16 5.53 -11.75
C SER A 289 9.51 4.81 -11.94
N PRO A 290 10.63 5.30 -11.37
CA PRO A 290 11.88 4.56 -11.43
C PRO A 290 11.71 3.10 -10.98
N GLY A 291 12.12 2.16 -11.83
CA GLY A 291 12.00 0.72 -11.58
C GLY A 291 10.59 0.13 -11.77
N THR A 292 9.54 0.91 -12.03
CA THR A 292 8.19 0.36 -12.24
C THR A 292 7.46 0.97 -13.43
N VAL A 293 6.69 0.16 -14.15
CA VAL A 293 5.74 0.63 -15.16
C VAL A 293 4.52 -0.26 -15.19
N GLN A 294 3.36 0.35 -15.27
CA GLN A 294 2.08 -0.26 -15.54
C GLN A 294 1.45 0.46 -16.73
N LEU A 295 0.83 -0.28 -17.64
CA LEU A 295 0.09 0.28 -18.76
C LEU A 295 -1.05 -0.65 -19.15
N VAL A 296 -1.93 -0.13 -20.00
CA VAL A 296 -2.99 -0.90 -20.63
C VAL A 296 -2.63 -1.11 -22.09
N HIS A 297 -2.72 -2.37 -22.54
CA HIS A 297 -2.57 -2.77 -23.93
C HIS A 297 -3.90 -3.28 -24.49
N ASP A 298 -4.24 -2.84 -25.70
CA ASP A 298 -5.48 -3.19 -26.39
C ASP A 298 -5.17 -3.57 -27.85
N ASP A 299 -5.36 -4.85 -28.18
CA ASP A 299 -5.21 -5.40 -29.53
C ASP A 299 -6.51 -5.33 -30.36
N GLY A 300 -7.58 -4.72 -29.82
CA GLY A 300 -8.90 -4.68 -30.42
C GLY A 300 -9.82 -5.84 -30.01
N ALA A 301 -9.31 -6.85 -29.30
CA ALA A 301 -10.09 -7.96 -28.74
C ALA A 301 -10.36 -7.82 -27.23
N GLY A 302 -10.00 -6.68 -26.65
CA GLY A 302 -10.22 -6.35 -25.25
C GLY A 302 -8.93 -5.96 -24.52
N LYS A 303 -9.07 -5.09 -23.53
CA LYS A 303 -7.95 -4.51 -22.78
C LYS A 303 -7.23 -5.53 -21.91
N THR A 304 -5.93 -5.36 -21.72
CA THR A 304 -5.13 -6.10 -20.74
C THR A 304 -4.22 -5.12 -20.01
N MET A 305 -4.10 -5.25 -18.69
CA MET A 305 -3.11 -4.51 -17.92
C MET A 305 -1.79 -5.28 -17.89
N VAL A 306 -0.69 -4.59 -18.16
CA VAL A 306 0.67 -5.15 -18.12
C VAL A 306 1.49 -4.32 -17.14
N GLU A 307 2.21 -5.01 -16.24
CA GLU A 307 3.03 -4.37 -15.21
C GLU A 307 4.43 -5.00 -15.19
N VAL A 308 5.44 -4.16 -15.03
CA VAL A 308 6.84 -4.55 -14.81
C VAL A 308 7.38 -3.84 -13.57
N ASP A 309 8.02 -4.60 -12.69
CA ASP A 309 8.67 -4.14 -11.47
C ASP A 309 10.11 -4.68 -11.44
N VAL A 310 11.08 -3.77 -11.47
CA VAL A 310 12.53 -4.01 -11.51
C VAL A 310 13.11 -3.60 -10.16
N GLN A 311 13.67 -4.57 -9.45
CA GLN A 311 14.15 -4.37 -8.09
C GLN A 311 15.59 -4.88 -7.96
N PRO A 312 16.56 -4.02 -7.66
CA PRO A 312 17.92 -4.44 -7.36
C PRO A 312 18.03 -5.10 -5.97
N ASP A 313 19.13 -5.81 -5.73
CA ASP A 313 19.53 -6.37 -4.42
C ASP A 313 18.51 -7.29 -3.73
N ARG A 314 17.63 -7.93 -4.49
CA ARG A 314 16.59 -8.83 -3.95
C ARG A 314 17.07 -10.25 -3.66
N GLY A 315 18.30 -10.59 -4.02
CA GLY A 315 18.87 -11.93 -3.89
C GLY A 315 18.66 -12.57 -2.52
N LYS A 316 19.06 -11.88 -1.44
CA LYS A 316 18.95 -12.43 -0.07
C LYS A 316 17.51 -12.67 0.38
N VAL A 317 16.60 -11.76 0.04
CA VAL A 317 15.21 -11.81 0.50
C VAL A 317 14.38 -12.81 -0.31
N LEU A 318 14.62 -12.89 -1.63
CA LEU A 318 13.77 -13.66 -2.53
C LEU A 318 14.33 -15.04 -2.90
N ALA A 319 15.61 -15.35 -2.65
CA ALA A 319 16.21 -16.61 -3.10
C ALA A 319 15.44 -17.87 -2.63
N ARG A 320 14.79 -17.83 -1.46
CA ARG A 320 13.97 -18.92 -0.89
C ARG A 320 12.48 -18.85 -1.29
N HIS A 321 12.10 -17.88 -2.12
CA HIS A 321 10.72 -17.60 -2.52
C HIS A 321 10.50 -17.73 -4.03
N MET A 322 11.58 -18.03 -4.78
CA MET A 322 11.54 -18.32 -6.21
C MET A 322 11.10 -19.75 -6.54
N ASP A 323 10.88 -20.58 -5.53
CA ASP A 323 10.31 -21.92 -5.70
C ASP A 323 8.77 -21.85 -5.67
N CYS A 324 8.14 -22.91 -6.17
CA CYS A 324 6.68 -23.05 -6.16
C CYS A 324 6.14 -23.47 -4.78
N GLU A 325 6.17 -22.53 -3.85
CA GLU A 325 5.43 -22.62 -2.60
C GLU A 325 4.22 -21.65 -2.61
N GLY A 326 3.03 -22.16 -2.26
CA GLY A 326 1.81 -21.34 -2.14
C GLY A 326 0.60 -21.92 -2.88
N ASP A 327 -0.56 -21.27 -2.73
CA ASP A 327 -1.78 -21.58 -3.50
C ASP A 327 -1.76 -20.81 -4.82
N HIS A 328 -1.23 -21.44 -5.87
CA HIS A 328 -1.35 -20.97 -7.25
C HIS A 328 -2.20 -21.95 -8.04
N LEU A 329 -2.99 -21.47 -9.01
CA LEU A 329 -3.71 -22.39 -9.90
C LEU A 329 -2.72 -23.18 -10.76
N VAL A 330 -1.63 -22.52 -11.16
CA VAL A 330 -0.47 -23.12 -11.83
C VAL A 330 0.77 -22.43 -11.30
N CYS A 331 1.80 -23.21 -10.97
CA CYS A 331 3.13 -22.70 -10.65
C CYS A 331 4.22 -23.58 -11.26
N ASP A 332 5.15 -22.96 -11.97
CA ASP A 332 6.37 -23.59 -12.47
C ASP A 332 7.58 -22.77 -12.03
N SER A 333 8.65 -23.44 -11.61
CA SER A 333 9.92 -22.79 -11.25
C SER A 333 11.09 -23.50 -11.91
N VAL A 334 12.00 -22.74 -12.51
CA VAL A 334 13.20 -23.26 -13.18
C VAL A 334 14.41 -22.39 -12.86
N VAL A 335 15.58 -23.02 -12.79
CA VAL A 335 16.87 -22.33 -12.74
C VAL A 335 17.53 -22.45 -14.11
N LEU A 336 17.85 -21.31 -14.72
CA LEU A 336 18.54 -21.26 -16.01
C LEU A 336 20.02 -21.58 -15.85
N LYS A 337 20.71 -21.80 -16.98
CA LYS A 337 22.14 -22.16 -16.99
C LYS A 337 23.05 -21.10 -16.35
N ASP A 338 22.65 -19.83 -16.44
CA ASP A 338 23.35 -18.70 -15.83
C ASP A 338 23.06 -18.54 -14.33
N GLY A 339 22.21 -19.40 -13.75
CA GLY A 339 21.78 -19.31 -12.36
C GLY A 339 20.55 -18.43 -12.11
N THR A 340 19.99 -17.80 -13.15
CA THR A 340 18.75 -17.02 -13.05
C THR A 340 17.60 -17.94 -12.65
N LYS A 341 16.94 -17.61 -11.54
CA LYS A 341 15.71 -18.31 -11.12
C LYS A 341 14.52 -17.67 -11.81
N VAL A 342 13.64 -18.48 -12.37
CA VAL A 342 12.41 -18.04 -13.04
C VAL A 342 11.24 -18.76 -12.40
N LYS A 343 10.29 -17.99 -11.86
CA LYS A 343 9.04 -18.48 -11.29
C LYS A 343 7.88 -17.96 -12.12
N MET A 344 6.99 -18.87 -12.51
CA MET A 344 5.89 -18.64 -13.42
C MET A 344 4.61 -19.04 -12.72
N THR A 345 3.63 -18.14 -12.61
CA THR A 345 2.38 -18.43 -11.89
C THR A 345 1.14 -17.96 -12.63
N ARG A 346 0.06 -18.72 -12.50
CA ARG A 346 -1.31 -18.29 -12.83
C ARG A 346 -2.16 -18.31 -11.57
N SER A 347 -2.90 -17.24 -11.35
CA SER A 347 -3.83 -17.13 -10.23
C SER A 347 -5.05 -16.30 -10.61
N HIS A 348 -6.04 -16.29 -9.73
CA HIS A 348 -7.06 -15.24 -9.76
C HIS A 348 -6.50 -13.96 -9.13
N SER A 349 -7.13 -12.83 -9.46
CA SER A 349 -6.86 -11.54 -8.83
C SER A 349 -7.08 -11.62 -7.32
N GLU A 350 -6.10 -11.13 -6.56
CA GLU A 350 -6.22 -11.00 -5.10
C GLU A 350 -7.03 -9.76 -4.71
N LYS A 351 -7.36 -8.88 -5.67
CA LYS A 351 -8.06 -7.61 -5.44
C LYS A 351 -9.59 -7.75 -5.53
N GLY A 352 -10.09 -8.98 -5.62
CA GLY A 352 -11.50 -9.28 -5.90
C GLY A 352 -11.77 -9.40 -7.39
N GLY A 353 -12.93 -9.98 -7.74
CA GLY A 353 -13.33 -10.19 -9.13
C GLY A 353 -12.83 -11.51 -9.76
N LYS A 354 -13.06 -11.66 -11.06
CA LYS A 354 -12.78 -12.89 -11.83
C LYS A 354 -11.53 -12.79 -12.72
N ALA A 355 -10.79 -11.68 -12.63
CA ALA A 355 -9.62 -11.46 -13.45
C ALA A 355 -8.54 -12.52 -13.19
N ALA A 356 -7.94 -13.00 -14.27
CA ALA A 356 -6.81 -13.92 -14.26
C ALA A 356 -5.51 -13.11 -14.27
N VAL A 357 -4.62 -13.42 -13.34
CA VAL A 357 -3.30 -12.79 -13.22
C VAL A 357 -2.26 -13.82 -13.63
N TRP A 358 -1.50 -13.49 -14.66
CA TRP A 358 -0.38 -14.29 -15.17
C TRP A 358 0.90 -13.56 -14.85
N GLN A 359 1.89 -14.27 -14.33
CA GLN A 359 3.08 -13.63 -13.77
C GLN A 359 4.34 -14.44 -14.06
N VAL A 360 5.42 -13.72 -14.38
CA VAL A 360 6.78 -14.25 -14.42
C VAL A 360 7.67 -13.40 -13.52
N ASP A 361 8.26 -14.04 -12.51
CA ASP A 361 9.20 -13.45 -11.57
C ASP A 361 10.58 -14.02 -11.85
N THR A 362 11.55 -13.16 -12.14
CA THR A 362 12.93 -13.56 -12.37
C THR A 362 13.82 -13.01 -11.28
N LEU A 363 14.81 -13.79 -10.85
CA LEU A 363 15.83 -13.37 -9.91
C LEU A 363 17.18 -13.81 -10.45
N ARG A 364 17.96 -12.84 -10.92
CA ARG A 364 19.29 -13.04 -11.46
C ARG A 364 20.31 -13.30 -10.33
N PRO A 365 21.47 -13.92 -10.62
CA PRO A 365 22.50 -14.20 -9.62
C PRO A 365 23.07 -12.96 -8.92
N ASP A 366 23.07 -11.82 -9.63
CA ASP A 366 23.49 -10.52 -9.10
C ASP A 366 22.46 -9.88 -8.16
N GLY A 367 21.30 -10.52 -7.97
CA GLY A 367 20.23 -10.04 -7.11
C GLY A 367 19.21 -9.13 -7.80
N LEU A 368 19.36 -8.84 -9.10
CA LEU A 368 18.35 -8.11 -9.86
C LEU A 368 17.11 -8.99 -10.05
N ARG A 369 15.97 -8.48 -9.57
CA ARG A 369 14.66 -9.08 -9.79
C ARG A 369 13.90 -8.30 -10.86
N VAL A 370 13.29 -9.03 -11.79
CA VAL A 370 12.31 -8.46 -12.73
C VAL A 370 11.03 -9.28 -12.64
N LEU A 371 9.95 -8.63 -12.21
CA LEU A 371 8.62 -9.17 -12.12
C LEU A 371 7.78 -8.60 -13.27
N VAL A 372 7.15 -9.47 -14.05
CA VAL A 372 6.22 -9.08 -15.12
C VAL A 372 4.87 -9.73 -14.83
N ARG A 373 3.81 -8.92 -14.85
CA ARG A 373 2.43 -9.36 -14.62
C ARG A 373 1.56 -8.94 -15.79
N GLU A 374 0.58 -9.79 -16.08
CA GLU A 374 -0.45 -9.54 -17.07
C GLU A 374 -1.81 -9.91 -16.53
N ILE A 375 -2.78 -9.03 -16.72
CA ILE A 375 -4.15 -9.24 -16.26
C ILE A 375 -5.10 -9.05 -17.44
N ASN A 376 -6.05 -9.98 -17.61
CA ASN A 376 -7.07 -9.98 -18.68
C ASN A 376 -8.23 -8.98 -18.47
N SER A 377 -7.91 -7.84 -17.87
CA SER A 377 -8.81 -6.74 -17.55
C SER A 377 -8.07 -5.41 -17.69
N TYR A 378 -8.81 -4.31 -17.74
CA TYR A 378 -8.24 -2.95 -17.75
C TYR A 378 -7.44 -2.62 -16.48
N ALA A 379 -7.88 -3.12 -15.33
CA ALA A 379 -7.19 -3.02 -14.05
C ALA A 379 -7.32 -4.35 -13.30
N GLU A 380 -6.38 -4.69 -12.40
CA GLU A 380 -6.37 -6.00 -11.72
C GLU A 380 -7.68 -6.37 -11.02
N ALA A 381 -8.38 -5.36 -10.53
CA ALA A 381 -9.63 -5.51 -9.81
C ALA A 381 -10.87 -5.26 -10.71
N GLY A 382 -10.68 -4.74 -11.93
CA GLY A 382 -11.75 -4.40 -12.86
C GLY A 382 -12.42 -5.61 -13.52
N PRO A 383 -13.48 -5.38 -14.31
CA PRO A 383 -14.17 -6.45 -15.03
C PRO A 383 -13.26 -7.13 -16.04
N VAL A 384 -13.47 -8.44 -16.22
CA VAL A 384 -12.79 -9.20 -17.27
C VAL A 384 -13.24 -8.69 -18.63
N THR A 385 -12.30 -8.19 -19.42
CA THR A 385 -12.52 -7.64 -20.76
C THR A 385 -12.25 -8.67 -21.85
N ARG A 386 -11.55 -9.75 -21.52
CA ARG A 386 -11.18 -10.84 -22.45
C ARG A 386 -10.96 -12.16 -21.72
N PRO A 387 -11.18 -13.32 -22.35
CA PRO A 387 -11.12 -14.62 -21.66
C PRO A 387 -9.72 -15.00 -21.18
N ARG A 388 -8.65 -14.51 -21.82
CA ARG A 388 -7.25 -14.75 -21.42
C ARG A 388 -6.37 -13.53 -21.74
N PRO A 389 -5.27 -13.33 -20.99
CA PRO A 389 -4.30 -12.28 -21.30
C PRO A 389 -3.69 -12.42 -22.71
N VAL A 390 -3.25 -11.30 -23.31
CA VAL A 390 -2.74 -11.18 -24.69
C VAL A 390 -1.39 -11.87 -24.87
N LEU A 391 -0.43 -11.60 -23.99
CA LEU A 391 0.98 -11.93 -24.16
C LEU A 391 1.21 -13.41 -23.92
N GLY A 392 0.60 -13.91 -22.85
CA GLY A 392 0.77 -15.28 -22.41
C GLY A 392 2.14 -15.57 -21.77
N MET A 393 2.27 -16.73 -21.13
CA MET A 393 3.41 -17.03 -20.25
C MET A 393 4.78 -16.96 -20.95
N GLU A 394 4.89 -17.46 -22.18
CA GLU A 394 6.16 -17.43 -22.92
C GLU A 394 6.59 -16.01 -23.24
N ARG A 395 5.66 -15.14 -23.66
CA ARG A 395 5.99 -13.75 -23.95
C ARG A 395 6.34 -13.00 -22.66
N LEU A 396 5.60 -13.21 -21.57
CA LEU A 396 5.94 -12.62 -20.28
C LEU A 396 7.33 -13.04 -19.82
N ARG A 397 7.72 -14.29 -20.07
CA ARG A 397 9.07 -14.78 -19.78
C ARG A 397 10.14 -14.09 -20.63
N VAL A 398 9.89 -13.88 -21.92
CA VAL A 398 10.79 -13.11 -22.79
C VAL A 398 10.95 -11.67 -22.27
N ILE A 399 9.85 -11.03 -21.87
CA ILE A 399 9.89 -9.67 -21.31
C ILE A 399 10.69 -9.65 -20.02
N ALA A 400 10.43 -10.58 -19.08
CA ALA A 400 11.09 -10.61 -17.78
C ALA A 400 12.61 -10.87 -17.88
N LEU A 401 13.03 -11.66 -18.88
CA LEU A 401 14.44 -12.00 -19.13
C LEU A 401 15.17 -10.99 -20.02
N ASP A 402 14.53 -9.92 -20.50
CA ASP A 402 15.20 -8.93 -21.34
C ASP A 402 16.32 -8.22 -20.55
N GLU A 403 17.53 -8.25 -21.08
CA GLU A 403 18.71 -7.69 -20.40
C GLU A 403 18.70 -6.16 -20.37
N ARG A 404 17.85 -5.50 -21.18
CA ARG A 404 17.70 -4.05 -21.19
C ARG A 404 17.02 -3.49 -19.94
N TRP A 405 16.47 -4.35 -19.06
CA TRP A 405 15.99 -3.96 -17.73
C TRP A 405 17.11 -3.65 -16.75
N ARG A 406 18.35 -4.02 -17.06
CA ARG A 406 19.51 -3.62 -16.26
C ARG A 406 19.66 -2.10 -16.29
N PRO A 407 20.04 -1.45 -15.19
CA PRO A 407 20.29 -0.01 -15.15
C PRO A 407 21.33 0.44 -16.17
#